data_AF-A0A410RPB1-F1
#
_entry.id   AF-A0A410RPB1-F1
#
_cell.length_a   1.000
_cell.length_b   1.000
_cell.length_c   1.000
_cell.angle_alpha   90.00
_cell.angle_beta   90.00
_cell.angle_gamma   90.00
#
_symmetry.space_group_name_H-M   'P 1'
#
loop_
_entity.id
_entity.type
_entity.pdbx_description
1 polymer ?
#
loop_
_entity_poly.entity_id
_entity_poly.type
_entity_poly.pdbx_seq_one_letter_code
_entity_poly.pdbx_strand_id
1 'polypeptide(L)'
;MAVEGPEGERRWSLTTVGRDVLTAQQVAEAYRLRWRVELLFKALKSGVGLSALRATRPGAVLSRVYAKVIALALSRLLELSMHQKAGAPGQAQATGRLALVLALTRCAPLLLSHAMMSRGVTLEQLEERILLIAEVTARSR
;
A
#
# COMPACT_ATOMS: atom_id res chain seq x y z
N MET A 1 26.05 -13.46 -10.44
CA MET A 1 26.06 -14.79 -9.80
C MET A 1 25.16 -15.72 -10.60
N ALA A 2 25.56 -16.97 -10.81
CA ALA A 2 24.76 -17.96 -11.55
C ALA A 2 24.13 -18.96 -10.58
N VAL A 3 22.89 -19.34 -10.86
CA VAL A 3 22.17 -20.44 -10.20
C VAL A 3 21.62 -21.36 -11.28
N GLU A 4 21.72 -22.66 -11.05
CA GLU A 4 21.13 -23.68 -11.91
C GLU A 4 19.64 -23.86 -11.53
N GLY A 5 18.78 -23.77 -12.53
CA GLY A 5 17.35 -24.00 -12.41
C GLY A 5 17.01 -25.49 -12.43
N PRO A 6 15.76 -25.84 -12.08
CA PRO A 6 15.31 -27.23 -12.01
C PRO A 6 15.35 -27.98 -13.35
N GLU A 7 15.34 -27.25 -14.48
CA GLU A 7 15.43 -27.80 -15.83
C GLU A 7 16.86 -27.74 -16.42
N GLY A 8 17.88 -27.47 -15.58
CA GLY A 8 19.28 -27.30 -16.02
C GLY A 8 19.58 -25.95 -16.67
N GLU A 9 18.61 -25.03 -16.69
CA GLU A 9 18.81 -23.65 -17.16
C GLU A 9 19.69 -22.85 -16.20
N ARG A 10 20.68 -22.10 -16.72
CA ARG A 10 21.49 -21.21 -15.88
C ARG A 10 20.90 -19.80 -15.84
N ARG A 11 20.45 -19.37 -14.66
CA ARG A 11 19.95 -18.01 -14.42
C ARG A 11 21.05 -17.14 -13.82
N TRP A 12 21.28 -15.98 -14.42
CA TRP A 12 22.28 -15.02 -13.99
C TRP A 12 21.62 -13.81 -13.32
N SER A 13 22.12 -13.44 -12.14
CA SER A 13 21.68 -12.25 -11.41
C SER A 13 22.86 -11.34 -11.09
N LEU A 14 22.71 -10.04 -11.30
CA LEU A 14 23.69 -9.03 -10.92
C LEU A 14 23.28 -8.43 -9.57
N THR A 15 24.23 -8.28 -8.67
CA THR A 15 24.02 -7.70 -7.34
C THR A 15 25.29 -6.97 -6.91
N THR A 16 25.11 -5.91 -6.12
CA THR A 16 26.21 -5.20 -5.44
C THR A 16 26.62 -5.87 -4.13
N VAL A 17 25.85 -6.85 -3.66
CA VAL A 17 26.11 -7.57 -2.41
C VAL A 17 27.21 -8.59 -2.61
N GLY A 18 28.20 -8.59 -1.71
CA GLY A 18 29.30 -9.55 -1.69
C GLY A 18 28.82 -10.99 -1.44
N ARG A 19 29.59 -11.97 -1.94
CA ARG A 19 29.25 -13.40 -1.83
C ARG A 19 29.34 -13.93 -0.40
N ASP A 20 30.10 -13.24 0.44
CA ASP A 20 30.24 -13.44 1.87
C ASP A 20 28.95 -13.08 2.64
N VAL A 21 28.12 -12.19 2.08
CA VAL A 21 26.84 -11.77 2.68
C VAL A 21 25.66 -12.55 2.11
N LEU A 22 25.58 -12.70 0.78
CA LEU A 22 24.51 -13.47 0.13
C LEU A 22 25.07 -14.48 -0.87
N THR A 23 24.63 -15.73 -0.73
CA THR A 23 24.91 -16.77 -1.71
C THR A 23 24.11 -16.54 -3.00
N ALA A 24 24.54 -17.18 -4.10
CA ALA A 24 23.86 -17.06 -5.39
C ALA A 24 22.38 -17.46 -5.30
N GLN A 25 22.07 -18.51 -4.53
CA GLN A 25 20.71 -19.00 -4.33
C GLN A 25 19.87 -18.02 -3.51
N GLN A 26 20.44 -17.40 -2.48
CA GLN A 26 19.74 -16.36 -1.71
C GLN A 26 19.46 -15.12 -2.55
N VAL A 27 20.38 -14.73 -3.45
CA VAL A 27 20.14 -13.65 -4.42
C VAL A 27 19.00 -14.01 -5.36
N ALA A 28 18.96 -15.24 -5.87
CA ALA A 28 17.87 -15.70 -6.74
C ALA A 28 16.51 -15.69 -6.01
N GLU A 29 16.46 -16.11 -4.74
CA GLU A 29 15.26 -16.03 -3.91
C GLU A 29 14.84 -14.59 -3.63
N ALA A 30 15.78 -13.70 -3.34
CA ALA A 30 15.48 -12.27 -3.19
C ALA A 30 14.92 -11.69 -4.50
N TYR A 31 15.44 -12.09 -5.66
CA TYR A 31 14.90 -11.70 -6.95
C TYR A 31 13.49 -12.23 -7.21
N ARG A 32 13.11 -13.37 -6.62
CA ARG A 32 11.72 -13.88 -6.67
C ARG A 32 10.75 -12.93 -5.96
N LEU A 33 11.21 -12.20 -4.92
CA LEU A 33 10.41 -11.18 -4.24
C LEU A 33 10.05 -10.00 -5.14
N ARG A 34 10.76 -9.78 -6.26
CA ARG A 34 10.40 -8.76 -7.27
C ARG A 34 8.95 -8.92 -7.75
N TRP A 35 8.48 -10.16 -7.89
CA TRP A 35 7.09 -10.42 -8.28
C TRP A 35 6.07 -9.93 -7.26
N ARG A 36 6.41 -9.93 -5.96
CA ARG A 36 5.52 -9.39 -4.91
C ARG A 36 5.28 -7.89 -5.12
N VAL A 37 6.27 -7.15 -5.64
CA VAL A 37 6.13 -5.73 -5.98
C VAL A 37 5.13 -5.55 -7.13
N GLU A 38 5.19 -6.38 -8.16
CA GLU A 38 4.21 -6.34 -9.26
C GLU A 38 2.79 -6.67 -8.77
N LEU A 39 2.64 -7.66 -7.90
CA LEU A 39 1.36 -8.00 -7.28
C LEU A 39 0.80 -6.86 -6.42
N LEU A 40 1.66 -6.13 -5.71
CA LEU A 40 1.27 -4.92 -4.99
C LEU A 40 0.71 -3.87 -5.95
N PHE A 41 1.40 -3.59 -7.05
CA PHE A 41 0.91 -2.64 -8.05
C PHE A 41 -0.37 -3.09 -8.73
N LYS A 42 -0.53 -4.39 -9.00
CA LYS A 42 -1.78 -4.97 -9.50
C LYS A 42 -2.92 -4.72 -8.51
N ALA A 43 -2.71 -5.02 -7.23
CA ALA A 43 -3.70 -4.77 -6.18
C ALA A 43 -4.04 -3.27 -6.01
N LEU A 44 -3.07 -2.38 -6.17
CA LEU A 44 -3.31 -0.94 -6.17
C LEU A 44 -4.22 -0.51 -7.34
N LYS A 45 -3.88 -0.94 -8.56
CA LYS A 45 -4.60 -0.58 -9.77
C LYS A 45 -6.00 -1.16 -9.82
N SER A 46 -6.13 -2.49 -9.71
CA SER A 46 -7.41 -3.19 -9.88
C SER A 46 -8.18 -3.42 -8.59
N GLY A 47 -7.50 -3.60 -7.45
CA GLY A 47 -8.13 -3.91 -6.17
C GLY A 47 -8.72 -2.68 -5.49
N VAL A 48 -7.89 -1.66 -5.23
CA VAL A 48 -8.34 -0.41 -4.57
C VAL A 48 -8.73 0.69 -5.57
N GLY A 49 -8.69 0.39 -6.87
CA GLY A 49 -9.16 1.26 -7.94
C GLY A 49 -8.31 2.52 -8.09
N LEU A 50 -6.98 2.39 -8.06
CA LEU A 50 -6.07 3.50 -8.35
C LEU A 50 -6.19 3.98 -9.80
N SER A 51 -6.50 3.08 -10.74
CA SER A 51 -6.69 3.44 -12.16
C SER A 51 -7.96 4.28 -12.41
N ALA A 52 -8.90 4.30 -11.48
CA ALA A 52 -10.16 5.04 -11.58
C ALA A 52 -10.13 6.38 -10.82
N LEU A 53 -8.95 6.91 -10.51
CA LEU A 53 -8.79 8.11 -9.73
C LEU A 53 -9.26 9.35 -10.50
N ARG A 54 -10.44 9.88 -10.15
CA ARG A 54 -10.98 11.13 -10.71
C ARG A 54 -10.56 12.30 -9.84
N ALA A 55 -9.30 12.72 -9.99
CA ALA A 55 -8.74 13.88 -9.32
C ALA A 55 -7.80 14.60 -10.28
N THR A 56 -7.90 15.93 -10.35
CA THR A 56 -7.08 16.74 -11.27
C THR A 56 -6.16 17.71 -10.54
N ARG A 57 -6.54 18.16 -9.34
CA ARG A 57 -5.68 18.98 -8.48
C ARG A 57 -4.54 18.14 -7.88
N PRO A 58 -3.27 18.57 -7.96
CA PRO A 58 -2.12 17.78 -7.48
C PRO A 58 -2.26 17.31 -6.02
N GLY A 59 -2.69 18.19 -5.11
CA GLY A 59 -2.92 17.83 -3.71
C GLY A 59 -4.01 16.76 -3.55
N ALA A 60 -5.13 16.90 -4.26
CA ALA A 60 -6.21 15.92 -4.23
C ALA A 60 -5.82 14.57 -4.86
N VAL A 61 -4.93 14.57 -5.87
CA VAL A 61 -4.36 13.36 -6.46
C VAL A 61 -3.50 12.65 -5.44
N LEU A 62 -2.51 13.34 -4.86
CA LEU A 62 -1.58 12.77 -3.89
C LEU A 62 -2.30 12.21 -2.67
N SER A 63 -3.20 12.99 -2.07
CA SER A 63 -3.99 12.54 -0.91
C SER A 63 -4.78 11.26 -1.20
N ARG A 64 -5.37 11.13 -2.40
CA ARG A 64 -6.12 9.93 -2.78
C ARG A 64 -5.22 8.74 -3.11
N VAL A 65 -4.03 8.98 -3.66
CA VAL A 65 -3.02 7.94 -3.88
C VAL A 65 -2.55 7.39 -2.53
N TYR A 66 -2.14 8.27 -1.60
CA TYR A 66 -1.70 7.86 -0.26
C TYR A 66 -2.80 7.13 0.50
N ALA A 67 -4.03 7.64 0.48
CA ALA A 67 -5.16 6.96 1.12
C ALA A 67 -5.35 5.52 0.59
N LYS A 68 -5.25 5.31 -0.72
CA LYS A 68 -5.35 3.98 -1.34
C LYS A 68 -4.18 3.07 -0.96
N VAL A 69 -2.96 3.59 -0.89
CA VAL A 69 -1.78 2.83 -0.43
C VAL A 69 -1.93 2.41 1.03
N ILE A 70 -2.33 3.34 1.90
CA ILE A 70 -2.58 3.08 3.32
C ILE A 70 -3.68 2.02 3.49
N ALA A 71 -4.79 2.14 2.75
CA ALA A 71 -5.88 1.17 2.81
C ALA A 71 -5.42 -0.24 2.42
N LEU A 72 -4.62 -0.37 1.35
CA LEU A 72 -4.08 -1.65 0.92
C LEU A 72 -3.11 -2.22 1.97
N ALA A 73 -2.24 -1.39 2.55
CA ALA A 73 -1.30 -1.81 3.60
C ALA A 73 -2.04 -2.30 4.85
N LEU A 74 -3.04 -1.57 5.32
CA LEU A 74 -3.87 -1.96 6.47
C LEU A 74 -4.63 -3.26 6.19
N SER A 75 -5.17 -3.42 4.98
CA SER A 75 -5.78 -4.68 4.55
C SER A 75 -4.80 -5.86 4.67
N ARG A 76 -3.57 -5.71 4.16
CA ARG A 76 -2.56 -6.77 4.24
C ARG A 76 -2.13 -7.07 5.67
N LEU A 77 -1.96 -6.05 6.52
CA LEU A 77 -1.64 -6.24 7.93
C LEU A 77 -2.75 -7.00 8.67
N LEU A 78 -4.01 -6.69 8.36
CA LEU A 78 -5.16 -7.42 8.91
C LEU A 78 -5.21 -8.87 8.43
N GLU A 79 -4.98 -9.13 7.15
CA GLU A 79 -4.87 -10.50 6.62
C GLU A 79 -3.77 -11.28 7.35
N LEU A 80 -2.57 -10.73 7.49
CA LEU A 80 -1.46 -11.36 8.19
C LEU A 80 -1.80 -11.62 9.66
N SER A 81 -2.41 -10.64 10.34
CA SER A 81 -2.83 -10.78 11.75
C SER A 81 -3.91 -11.86 11.92
N MET A 82 -4.80 -11.99 10.93
CA MET A 82 -5.82 -13.03 10.92
C MET A 82 -5.25 -14.41 10.64
N HIS A 83 -4.30 -14.53 9.72
CA HIS A 83 -3.58 -15.78 9.47
C HIS A 83 -2.77 -16.23 10.69
N GLN A 84 -2.24 -15.30 11.50
CA GLN A 84 -1.55 -15.64 12.74
C GLN A 84 -2.51 -16.10 13.85
N LYS A 85 -3.72 -15.51 13.94
CA LYS A 85 -4.72 -15.87 14.96
C LYS A 85 -5.54 -17.11 14.61
N ALA A 86 -5.87 -17.30 13.34
CA ALA A 86 -6.57 -18.46 12.84
C ALA A 86 -5.53 -19.51 12.45
N GLY A 87 -5.18 -20.40 13.36
CA GLY A 87 -4.27 -21.53 13.09
C GLY A 87 -4.76 -22.55 12.04
N ALA A 88 -5.68 -22.20 11.15
CA ALA A 88 -6.19 -23.04 10.07
C ALA A 88 -6.70 -22.22 8.86
N PRO A 89 -6.60 -22.75 7.62
CA PRO A 89 -6.89 -22.00 6.39
C PRO A 89 -8.40 -21.87 6.13
N GLY A 90 -9.00 -20.78 6.59
CA GLY A 90 -10.36 -20.38 6.25
C GLY A 90 -10.37 -19.11 5.40
N GLN A 91 -10.46 -19.24 4.07
CA GLN A 91 -10.45 -18.12 3.09
C GLN A 91 -11.66 -17.16 3.18
N ALA A 92 -12.59 -17.35 4.12
CA ALA A 92 -13.92 -16.74 4.07
C ALA A 92 -14.10 -15.37 4.78
N GLN A 93 -13.14 -14.88 5.57
CA GLN A 93 -13.33 -13.63 6.35
C GLN A 93 -12.45 -12.43 5.93
N ALA A 94 -11.40 -12.64 5.13
CA ALA A 94 -10.49 -11.56 4.72
C ALA A 94 -11.20 -10.49 3.88
N THR A 95 -12.07 -10.92 2.94
CA THR A 95 -12.81 -10.05 2.01
C THR A 95 -13.74 -9.07 2.72
N GLY A 96 -14.40 -9.47 3.82
CA GLY A 96 -15.35 -8.61 4.55
C GLY A 96 -14.69 -7.46 5.31
N ARG A 97 -13.51 -7.69 5.91
CA ARG A 97 -12.74 -6.63 6.59
C ARG A 97 -11.99 -5.73 5.61
N LEU A 98 -11.56 -6.28 4.47
CA LEU A 98 -11.06 -5.51 3.34
C LEU A 98 -12.10 -4.52 2.82
N ALA A 99 -13.35 -4.98 2.66
CA ALA A 99 -14.47 -4.14 2.30
C ALA A 99 -14.71 -3.03 3.35
N LEU A 100 -14.56 -3.32 4.65
CA LEU A 100 -14.65 -2.32 5.72
C LEU A 100 -13.52 -1.29 5.70
N VAL A 101 -12.26 -1.70 5.52
CA VAL A 101 -11.13 -0.75 5.42
C VAL A 101 -11.27 0.10 4.16
N LEU A 102 -11.65 -0.49 3.03
CA LEU A 102 -11.90 0.25 1.79
C LEU A 102 -13.11 1.20 1.92
N ALA A 103 -14.19 0.77 2.58
CA ALA A 103 -15.35 1.60 2.87
C ALA A 103 -14.98 2.74 3.82
N LEU A 104 -14.24 2.48 4.91
CA LEU A 104 -13.76 3.50 5.83
C LEU A 104 -12.78 4.46 5.15
N THR A 105 -11.89 3.99 4.28
CA THR A 105 -10.96 4.88 3.57
C THR A 105 -11.68 5.73 2.51
N ARG A 106 -12.76 5.21 1.88
CA ARG A 106 -13.60 5.99 0.95
C ARG A 106 -14.54 6.95 1.69
N CYS A 107 -15.08 6.54 2.83
CA CYS A 107 -16.08 7.29 3.58
C CYS A 107 -15.47 8.24 4.61
N ALA A 108 -14.31 7.97 5.21
CA ALA A 108 -13.71 8.84 6.22
C ALA A 108 -13.44 10.26 5.70
N PRO A 109 -12.90 10.48 4.48
CA PRO A 109 -12.75 11.83 3.95
C PRO A 109 -14.10 12.51 3.69
N LEU A 110 -15.12 11.76 3.27
CA LEU A 110 -16.47 12.29 3.00
C LEU A 110 -17.22 12.62 4.30
N LEU A 111 -17.14 11.75 5.31
CA LEU A 111 -17.73 11.93 6.63
C LEU A 111 -17.02 13.05 7.40
N LEU A 112 -15.70 13.13 7.30
CA LEU A 112 -14.93 14.24 7.87
C LEU A 112 -15.30 15.55 7.17
N SER A 113 -15.35 15.57 5.84
CA SER A 113 -15.79 16.75 5.08
C SER A 113 -17.22 17.15 5.46
N HIS A 114 -18.15 16.21 5.56
CA HIS A 114 -19.54 16.49 5.94
C HIS A 114 -19.65 17.01 7.39
N ALA A 115 -18.94 16.39 8.33
CA ALA A 115 -18.90 16.81 9.73
C ALA A 115 -18.20 18.16 9.94
N MET A 116 -17.24 18.51 9.09
CA MET A 116 -16.57 19.81 9.11
C MET A 116 -17.46 20.90 8.49
N MET A 117 -18.16 20.58 7.40
CA MET A 117 -19.14 21.48 6.78
C MET A 117 -20.34 21.74 7.69
N SER A 118 -20.82 20.74 8.44
CA SER A 118 -21.88 20.94 9.44
C SER A 118 -21.45 21.79 10.64
N ARG A 119 -20.13 21.95 10.84
CA ARG A 119 -19.52 22.86 11.81
C ARG A 119 -19.14 24.22 11.21
N GLY A 120 -19.59 24.52 9.99
CA GLY A 120 -19.34 25.79 9.30
C GLY A 120 -17.91 25.94 8.77
N VAL A 121 -17.11 24.88 8.76
CA VAL A 121 -15.75 24.91 8.19
C VAL A 121 -15.85 24.64 6.70
N THR A 122 -15.39 25.60 5.89
CA THR A 122 -15.38 25.45 4.43
C THR A 122 -14.24 24.53 3.99
N LEU A 123 -14.35 23.97 2.77
CA LEU A 123 -13.31 23.11 2.19
C LEU A 123 -11.96 23.83 2.06
N GLU A 124 -11.98 25.13 1.76
CA GLU A 124 -10.77 25.97 1.67
C GLU A 124 -10.08 26.09 3.03
N GLN A 125 -10.84 26.36 4.10
CA GLN A 125 -10.29 26.42 5.47
C GLN A 125 -9.74 25.07 5.94
N LEU A 126 -10.31 23.97 5.45
CA LEU A 126 -9.81 22.63 5.74
C LEU A 126 -8.48 22.36 5.03
N GLU A 127 -8.39 22.74 3.76
CA GLU A 127 -7.17 22.64 2.96
C GLU A 127 -6.04 23.48 3.58
N GLU A 128 -6.33 24.71 3.98
CA GLU A 128 -5.39 25.63 4.64
C GLU A 128 -4.83 25.03 5.93
N ARG A 129 -5.69 24.41 6.76
CA ARG A 129 -5.27 23.75 8.02
C ARG A 129 -4.44 22.50 7.79
N ILE A 130 -4.76 21.70 6.77
CA ILE A 130 -3.99 20.50 6.42
C ILE A 130 -2.58 20.91 5.95
N LEU A 131 -2.50 21.94 5.11
CA LEU A 131 -1.22 22.50 4.66
C LEU A 131 -0.40 23.03 5.83
N LEU A 132 -1.03 23.78 6.75
CA LEU A 132 -0.36 24.33 7.92
C LEU A 132 0.19 23.23 8.85
N ILE A 133 -0.58 22.16 9.08
CA ILE A 133 -0.13 20.99 9.85
C ILE A 133 1.04 20.30 9.14
N ALA A 134 0.96 20.09 7.82
CA ALA A 134 2.04 19.48 7.05
C ALA A 134 3.33 20.30 7.12
N GLU A 135 3.21 21.63 7.08
CA GLU A 135 4.34 22.56 7.12
C GLU A 135 4.97 22.65 8.53
N VAL A 136 4.16 22.56 9.59
CA VAL A 136 4.64 22.47 10.97
C VAL A 136 5.36 21.13 11.20
N THR A 137 4.80 20.04 10.69
CA THR A 137 5.38 18.69 10.82
C THR A 137 6.67 18.53 10.00
N ALA A 138 6.79 19.24 8.88
CA ALA A 138 8.00 19.28 8.06
C ALA A 138 9.12 20.13 8.69
N ARG A 139 8.78 21.19 9.44
CA ARG A 139 9.74 22.01 10.20
C ARG A 139 10.19 21.40 11.53
N SER A 140 9.46 20.41 12.04
CA SER A 140 9.82 19.69 13.27
C SER A 140 10.73 18.47 13.03
N ARG A 141 11.33 18.35 11.84
CA ARG A 141 12.38 17.37 11.49
C ARG A 141 13.63 18.09 11.05
#